data_AF-A0A381Z3S0-F1
#
_entry.id   AF-A0A381Z3S0-F1
#
_cell.length_a   1.000
_cell.length_b   1.000
_cell.length_c   1.000
_cell.angle_alpha   90.00
_cell.angle_beta   90.00
_cell.angle_gamma   90.00
#
_symmetry.space_group_name_H-M   'P 1'
#
loop_
_entity.id
_entity.type
_entity.pdbx_description
1 polymer ?
#
loop_
_entity_poly.entity_id
_entity_poly.type
_entity_poly.pdbx_seq_one_letter_code
_entity_poly.pdbx_strand_id
1 'polypeptide(L)'
;MMHEITRRTMLRGLGVTMALPWMESLCVWGDAAKGVKKASAAPTRMAILFAGCGFHKSEWWAKGKGKEMQLGKVLAPLNNFRDKIVFIRGLYNAEALKG
;
A
#
# COMPACT_ATOMS: atom_id res chain seq x y z
N MET A 1 8.34 -29.02 -25.23
CA MET A 1 9.75 -29.00 -24.78
C MET A 1 9.84 -29.86 -23.53
N MET A 2 10.34 -31.10 -23.64
CA MET A 2 10.54 -31.98 -22.48
C MET A 2 11.84 -31.59 -21.79
N HIS A 3 11.77 -31.16 -20.54
CA HIS A 3 12.95 -30.89 -19.73
C HIS A 3 13.42 -32.20 -19.10
N GLU A 4 14.56 -32.72 -19.57
CA GLU A 4 15.23 -33.89 -18.99
C GLU A 4 15.93 -33.50 -17.68
N ILE A 5 15.28 -33.77 -16.55
CA ILE A 5 15.87 -33.53 -15.23
C ILE A 5 16.77 -34.73 -14.88
N THR A 6 18.07 -34.48 -14.74
CA THR A 6 19.05 -35.53 -14.44
C THR A 6 18.87 -36.03 -13.00
N ARG A 7 19.06 -37.35 -12.80
CA ARG A 7 18.95 -38.03 -11.48
C ARG A 7 19.77 -37.35 -10.37
N ARG A 8 20.93 -36.78 -10.73
CA ARG A 8 21.81 -36.01 -9.83
C ARG A 8 21.18 -34.69 -9.37
N THR A 9 20.45 -34.00 -10.24
CA THR A 9 19.75 -32.75 -9.94
C THR A 9 18.58 -33.00 -8.98
N MET A 10 17.85 -34.10 -9.20
CA MET A 10 16.77 -34.54 -8.31
C MET A 10 17.29 -34.87 -6.90
N LEU A 11 18.38 -35.62 -6.79
CA LEU A 11 18.96 -35.99 -5.49
C LEU A 11 19.57 -34.80 -4.72
N ARG A 12 20.12 -33.79 -5.43
CA ARG A 12 20.58 -32.55 -4.79
C ARG A 12 19.43 -31.69 -4.25
N GLY A 13 18.28 -31.67 -4.93
CA GLY A 13 17.08 -30.98 -4.45
C GLY A 13 16.44 -31.65 -3.22
N LEU A 14 16.53 -32.98 -3.13
CA LEU A 14 15.99 -33.79 -2.03
C LEU A 14 16.64 -33.50 -0.67
N GLY A 15 17.91 -33.07 -0.65
CA GLY A 15 18.56 -32.63 0.60
C GLY A 15 18.03 -31.30 1.14
N VAL A 16 17.49 -30.43 0.27
CA VAL A 16 16.95 -29.12 0.63
C VAL A 16 15.59 -29.23 1.33
N THR A 17 14.83 -30.31 1.09
CA THR A 17 13.50 -30.52 1.70
C THR A 17 13.56 -30.91 3.18
N MET A 18 14.71 -31.39 3.68
CA MET A 18 14.89 -31.75 5.09
C MET A 18 15.55 -30.64 5.91
N ALA A 19 16.34 -29.76 5.29
CA ALA A 19 17.08 -28.69 5.98
C ALA A 19 16.27 -27.40 6.18
N LEU A 20 15.21 -27.19 5.39
CA LEU A 20 14.30 -26.07 5.52
C LEU A 20 12.90 -26.63 5.76
N PRO A 21 12.37 -26.56 7.00
CA PRO A 21 10.96 -26.80 7.28
C PRO A 21 10.10 -25.88 6.41
N TRP A 22 9.73 -26.41 5.24
CA TRP A 22 8.83 -25.92 4.21
C TRP A 22 8.94 -24.46 3.73
N MET A 23 9.87 -23.66 4.24
CA MET A 23 10.01 -22.25 3.86
C MET A 23 8.64 -21.55 3.86
N GLU A 24 7.85 -21.76 4.92
CA GLU A 24 6.46 -21.26 5.08
C GLU A 24 6.32 -19.74 4.80
N SER A 25 7.41 -18.98 4.81
CA SER A 25 7.42 -17.56 4.46
C SER A 25 7.33 -17.28 2.96
N LEU A 26 7.55 -18.27 2.09
CA LEU A 26 7.48 -18.13 0.65
C LEU A 26 6.36 -19.03 0.11
N CYS A 27 5.35 -18.41 -0.51
CA CYS A 27 4.27 -19.12 -1.19
C CYS A 27 4.77 -19.72 -2.51
N VAL A 28 5.60 -20.77 -2.44
CA VAL A 28 6.31 -21.25 -3.64
C VAL A 28 5.47 -22.24 -4.46
N TRP A 29 4.49 -22.98 -3.90
CA TRP A 29 3.82 -24.07 -4.63
C TRP A 29 2.31 -24.27 -4.34
N GLY A 30 1.54 -23.23 -4.04
CA GLY A 30 0.08 -23.42 -3.83
C GLY A 30 -0.80 -22.18 -3.82
N ASP A 31 -0.28 -21.04 -3.36
CA ASP A 31 -1.09 -19.81 -3.23
C ASP A 31 -0.68 -18.72 -4.22
N ALA A 32 -0.69 -19.05 -5.50
CA ALA A 32 -1.13 -18.02 -6.43
C ALA A 32 -2.63 -17.82 -6.13
N ALA A 33 -2.96 -16.82 -5.31
CA ALA A 33 -4.34 -16.39 -5.09
C ALA A 33 -4.93 -15.81 -6.39
N LYS A 34 -5.07 -16.64 -7.42
CA LYS A 34 -5.91 -16.39 -8.57
C LYS A 34 -7.35 -16.55 -8.09
N GLY A 35 -7.93 -15.45 -7.65
CA GLY A 35 -9.38 -15.30 -7.63
C GLY A 35 -10.12 -15.75 -6.38
N VAL A 36 -9.49 -15.84 -5.21
CA VAL A 36 -10.27 -15.81 -3.96
C VAL A 36 -10.76 -14.38 -3.76
N LYS A 37 -11.97 -14.08 -4.25
CA LYS A 37 -12.75 -12.98 -3.68
C LYS A 37 -12.84 -13.28 -2.19
N LYS A 38 -12.07 -12.57 -1.36
CA LYS A 38 -12.21 -12.63 0.10
C LYS A 38 -13.63 -12.19 0.42
N ALA A 39 -14.55 -13.14 0.55
CA ALA A 39 -15.94 -12.90 0.90
C ALA A 39 -16.10 -12.35 2.34
N SER A 40 -15.01 -12.26 3.10
CA SER A 40 -14.97 -11.80 4.50
C SER A 40 -13.76 -10.91 4.80
N ALA A 41 -13.30 -10.09 3.84
CA ALA A 41 -12.34 -9.04 4.19
C ALA A 41 -13.11 -7.90 4.89
N ALA A 42 -12.76 -7.62 6.15
CA ALA A 42 -13.26 -6.45 6.85
C ALA A 42 -12.98 -5.19 5.99
N PRO A 43 -13.93 -4.25 5.87
CA PRO A 43 -13.70 -3.08 5.04
C PRO A 43 -12.56 -2.24 5.62
N THR A 44 -11.42 -2.19 4.94
CA THR A 44 -10.30 -1.30 5.24
C THR A 44 -10.65 0.13 4.85
N ARG A 45 -11.60 0.75 5.57
CA ARG A 45 -12.20 2.05 5.20
C ARG A 45 -11.57 3.26 5.87
N MET A 46 -10.56 3.05 6.73
CA MET A 46 -9.92 4.15 7.48
C MET A 46 -8.41 4.01 7.48
N ALA A 47 -7.73 5.10 7.18
CA ALA A 47 -6.30 5.28 7.36
C ALA A 47 -6.05 6.60 8.11
N ILE A 48 -5.15 6.57 9.07
CA ILE A 48 -4.64 7.77 9.77
C ILE A 48 -3.18 7.89 9.39
N LEU A 49 -2.82 9.00 8.75
CA LEU A 49 -1.48 9.24 8.21
C LEU A 49 -0.86 10.42 8.96
N PHE A 50 0.36 10.24 9.45
CA PHE A 50 1.15 11.28 10.10
C PHE A 50 2.41 11.57 9.29
N ALA A 51 2.70 12.83 9.01
CA ALA A 51 3.88 13.27 8.28
C ALA A 51 4.82 14.03 9.23
N GLY A 52 5.81 13.34 9.80
CA GLY A 52 6.69 13.90 10.84
C GLY A 52 7.55 15.09 10.40
N CYS A 53 7.97 15.12 9.14
CA CYS A 53 8.70 16.27 8.57
C CYS A 53 7.78 17.38 8.04
N GLY A 54 6.46 17.17 8.06
CA GLY A 54 5.47 18.06 7.45
C GLY A 54 5.48 18.03 5.92
N PHE A 55 4.82 19.04 5.34
CA PHE A 55 4.72 19.25 3.90
C PHE A 55 5.19 20.66 3.54
N HIS A 56 5.46 20.90 2.26
CA HIS A 56 5.73 22.24 1.78
C HIS A 56 4.49 23.14 1.99
N LYS A 57 4.57 24.04 2.97
CA LYS A 57 3.44 24.87 3.45
C LYS A 57 2.72 25.66 2.34
N SER A 58 3.45 26.19 1.36
CA SER A 58 2.89 26.97 0.25
C SER A 58 2.08 26.12 -0.75
N GLU A 59 2.30 24.81 -0.78
CA GLU A 59 1.67 23.87 -1.72
C GLU A 59 0.65 22.94 -1.03
N TRP A 60 0.39 23.12 0.27
CA TRP A 60 -0.64 22.42 1.03
C TRP A 60 -1.93 23.26 1.11
N TRP A 61 -2.71 23.25 0.03
CA TRP A 61 -3.97 23.99 -0.04
C TRP A 61 -4.94 23.36 -1.03
N ALA A 62 -6.22 23.69 -0.86
CA ALA A 62 -7.30 23.40 -1.81
C ALA A 62 -8.19 24.65 -2.00
N LYS A 63 -8.67 24.87 -3.23
CA LYS A 63 -9.57 25.99 -3.61
C LYS A 63 -10.73 25.45 -4.45
N GLY A 64 -11.94 26.00 -4.28
CA GLY A 64 -13.13 25.53 -5.00
C GLY A 64 -13.75 24.28 -4.37
N LYS A 65 -14.61 23.58 -5.12
CA LYS A 65 -15.38 22.40 -4.66
C LYS A 65 -15.58 21.40 -5.79
N GLY A 66 -15.77 20.13 -5.46
CA GLY A 66 -16.07 19.05 -6.43
C GLY A 66 -15.02 18.94 -7.55
N LYS A 67 -15.47 18.69 -8.79
CA LYS A 67 -14.61 18.49 -9.97
C LYS A 67 -13.70 19.67 -10.26
N GLU A 68 -14.14 20.87 -9.93
CA GLU A 68 -13.43 22.13 -10.17
C GLU A 68 -12.42 22.45 -9.07
N MET A 69 -12.30 21.60 -8.03
CA MET A 69 -11.34 21.80 -6.95
C MET A 69 -9.91 21.87 -7.52
N GLN A 70 -9.19 22.90 -7.11
CA GLN A 70 -7.77 23.08 -7.40
C GLN A 70 -6.98 22.66 -6.16
N LEU A 71 -5.93 21.88 -6.39
CA LEU A 71 -5.06 21.34 -5.34
C LEU A 71 -3.64 21.86 -5.57
N GLY A 72 -2.94 22.20 -4.48
CA GLY A 72 -1.51 22.50 -4.54
C GLY A 72 -0.67 21.27 -4.92
N LYS A 73 0.59 21.48 -5.30
CA LYS A 73 1.45 20.43 -5.89
C LYS A 73 1.64 19.21 -4.98
N VAL A 74 1.65 19.40 -3.66
CA VAL A 74 1.79 18.29 -2.68
C VAL A 74 0.62 17.31 -2.79
N LEU A 75 -0.56 17.79 -3.19
CA LEU A 75 -1.78 17.01 -3.31
C LEU A 75 -2.07 16.57 -4.76
N ALA A 76 -1.12 16.75 -5.69
CA ALA A 76 -1.28 16.37 -7.10
C ALA A 76 -1.70 14.90 -7.31
N PRO A 77 -1.22 13.91 -6.53
CA PRO A 77 -1.68 12.51 -6.66
C PRO A 77 -3.19 12.33 -6.38
N LEU A 78 -3.81 13.28 -5.70
CA LEU A 78 -5.23 13.24 -5.32
C LEU A 78 -6.17 13.86 -6.37
N ASN A 79 -5.64 14.39 -7.47
CA ASN A 79 -6.43 15.08 -8.51
C ASN A 79 -7.56 14.21 -9.11
N ASN A 80 -7.36 12.89 -9.22
CA ASN A 80 -8.36 11.96 -9.75
C ASN A 80 -9.53 11.71 -8.77
N PHE A 81 -9.39 12.14 -7.51
CA PHE A 81 -10.33 11.86 -6.44
C PHE A 81 -10.99 13.14 -5.89
N ARG A 82 -10.86 14.28 -6.58
CA ARG A 82 -11.39 15.58 -6.14
C ARG A 82 -12.89 15.56 -5.77
N ASP A 83 -13.68 14.76 -6.48
CA ASP A 83 -15.13 14.57 -6.20
C ASP A 83 -15.43 13.81 -4.91
N LYS A 84 -14.42 13.14 -4.37
CA LYS A 84 -14.52 12.25 -3.20
C LYS A 84 -13.66 12.76 -2.04
N ILE A 85 -13.19 14.00 -2.09
CA ILE A 85 -12.32 14.61 -1.08
C ILE A 85 -13.04 15.78 -0.41
N VAL A 86 -12.93 15.84 0.91
CA VAL A 86 -13.27 17.02 1.71
C VAL A 86 -11.98 17.54 2.32
N PHE A 87 -11.60 18.76 1.96
CA PHE A 87 -10.40 19.41 2.48
C PHE A 87 -10.78 20.40 3.60
N ILE A 88 -10.38 20.09 4.84
CA ILE A 88 -10.69 20.90 6.02
C ILE A 88 -9.53 21.88 6.27
N ARG A 89 -9.86 23.16 6.48
CA ARG A 89 -8.89 24.23 6.78
C ARG A 89 -9.12 24.74 8.20
N GLY A 90 -8.06 25.23 8.84
CA GLY A 90 -8.14 25.81 10.19
C GLY A 90 -8.15 24.78 11.33
N LEU A 91 -7.89 23.50 11.05
CA LEU A 91 -7.69 22.49 12.08
C LEU A 91 -6.24 22.54 12.57
N TYR A 92 -6.02 23.05 13.77
CA TYR A 92 -4.71 23.08 14.43
C TYR A 92 -4.88 23.03 15.96
N ASN A 93 -3.81 22.64 16.66
CA ASN A 93 -3.75 22.72 18.11
C ASN A 93 -3.28 24.12 18.53
N ALA A 94 -4.13 24.89 19.22
CA ALA A 94 -3.80 26.24 19.67
C ALA A 94 -2.66 26.27 20.71
N GLU A 95 -2.53 25.24 21.55
CA GLU A 95 -1.45 25.17 22.55
C GLU A 95 -0.08 24.94 21.91
N ALA A 96 -0.03 24.31 20.73
CA ALA A 96 1.21 24.10 19.98
C ALA A 96 1.82 25.40 19.42
N LEU A 97 1.09 26.53 19.50
CA LEU A 97 1.56 27.85 19.04
C LEU A 97 2.17 28.71 20.16
N LYS A 98 2.08 28.28 21.43
CA LYS A 98 2.55 29.07 22.58
C LYS A 98 3.98 28.76 23.02
N GLY A 99 4.67 27.88 22.29
CA GLY A 99 6.07 27.49 22.54
C GLY A 99 7.08 28.44 21.92
#